data_AF-A0A358FXF0-F1
#
_entry.id   AF-A0A358FXF0-F1
#
_cell.length_a   1.000
_cell.length_b   1.000
_cell.length_c   1.000
_cell.angle_alpha   90.00
_cell.angle_beta   90.00
_cell.angle_gamma   90.00
#
_symmetry.space_group_name_H-M   'P 1'
#
loop_
_entity.id
_entity.type
_entity.pdbx_description
1 polymer ?
#
loop_
_entity_poly.entity_id
_entity_poly.type
_entity_poly.pdbx_seq_one_letter_code
_entity_poly.pdbx_strand_id
1 'polypeptide(L)'
;LVIVFDGADISGAHRENRSPIRVMYSPNGITADDVIREEVRRLPLSRPVVVITDDQAIQRDVRSEGANIVSSAHFSQVLYS
;
A
#
# COMPACT_ATOMS: atom_id res chain seq x y z
N LEU A 1 4.53 -7.76 -3.19
CA LEU A 1 4.27 -6.81 -2.10
C LEU A 1 4.47 -5.41 -2.63
N VAL A 2 3.51 -4.50 -2.43
CA VAL A 2 3.66 -3.07 -2.77
C VAL A 2 3.78 -2.29 -1.48
N ILE A 3 4.79 -1.44 -1.37
CA ILE A 3 4.98 -0.51 -0.26
C ILE A 3 4.90 0.90 -0.84
N VAL A 4 4.04 1.74 -0.26
CA VAL A 4 3.87 3.12 -0.68
C VAL A 4 4.37 4.03 0.44
N PHE A 5 5.27 4.94 0.11
CA PHE A 5 5.74 5.99 1.00
C PHE A 5 5.22 7.36 0.52
N ASP A 6 5.06 8.30 1.43
CA ASP A 6 4.95 9.71 1.04
C ASP A 6 6.29 10.20 0.48
N GLY A 7 6.31 10.94 -0.64
CA GLY A 7 7.57 11.57 -1.06
C GLY A 7 7.69 11.94 -2.53
N ALA A 8 7.25 13.16 -2.85
CA ALA A 8 7.32 13.74 -4.18
C ALA A 8 8.73 14.14 -4.67
N ASP A 9 9.72 14.22 -3.76
CA ASP A 9 11.04 14.78 -4.04
C ASP A 9 12.22 13.88 -3.62
N ILE A 10 11.99 12.57 -3.46
CA ILE A 10 13.05 11.63 -3.06
C ILE A 10 13.87 11.23 -4.31
N SER A 11 14.97 11.93 -4.52
CA SER A 11 15.95 11.62 -5.57
C SER A 11 16.54 10.21 -5.36
N GLY A 12 16.36 9.30 -6.32
CA GLY A 12 16.89 7.92 -6.27
C GLY A 12 15.91 6.84 -5.77
N ALA A 13 14.65 7.22 -5.49
CA ALA A 13 13.56 6.33 -5.10
C ALA A 13 13.28 5.16 -6.09
N HIS A 14 13.57 5.37 -7.37
CA HIS A 14 13.36 4.38 -8.44
C HIS A 14 14.61 3.53 -8.68
N ARG A 15 15.08 2.80 -7.66
CA ARG A 15 16.00 1.69 -7.94
C ARG A 15 15.15 0.48 -8.34
N GLU A 16 15.17 0.15 -9.63
CA GLU A 16 14.76 -1.16 -10.13
C GLU A 16 15.76 -2.22 -9.62
N ASN A 17 15.69 -2.52 -8.33
CA ASN A 17 16.23 -3.76 -7.82
C ASN A 17 15.27 -4.86 -8.28
N ARG A 18 15.80 -6.05 -8.61
CA ARG A 18 14.99 -7.27 -8.85
C ARG A 18 14.38 -7.79 -7.54
N SER A 19 13.75 -6.90 -6.78
CA SER A 19 13.08 -7.21 -5.54
C SER A 19 11.69 -7.74 -5.86
N PRO A 20 11.21 -8.77 -5.14
CA PRO A 20 9.80 -9.15 -5.17
C PRO A 20 8.87 -8.07 -4.56
N ILE A 21 9.47 -7.00 -4.03
CA ILE A 21 8.80 -5.85 -3.43
C ILE A 21 8.88 -4.66 -4.40
N ARG A 22 7.72 -4.14 -4.80
CA ARG A 22 7.60 -2.88 -5.52
C ARG A 22 7.46 -1.76 -4.50
N VAL A 23 8.34 -0.77 -4.57
CA VAL A 23 8.25 0.44 -3.73
C VAL A 23 7.77 1.59 -4.59
N MET A 24 6.77 2.32 -4.12
CA MET A 24 6.20 3.51 -4.75
C MET A 24 6.32 4.69 -3.80
N TYR A 25 6.44 5.88 -4.38
CA TYR A 25 6.45 7.13 -3.64
C TYR A 25 5.30 7.99 -4.17
N SER A 26 4.58 8.65 -3.27
CA SER A 26 3.46 9.49 -3.65
C SER A 26 3.94 10.75 -4.39
N PRO A 27 3.23 11.19 -5.45
CA PRO A 27 3.51 12.47 -6.12
C PRO A 27 3.30 13.69 -5.23
N ASN A 28 3.71 14.87 -5.70
CA ASN A 28 3.50 16.13 -4.97
C ASN A 28 2.00 16.42 -4.82
N GLY A 29 1.58 16.77 -3.61
CA GLY A 29 0.18 17.03 -3.29
C GLY A 29 -0.70 15.78 -3.22
N ILE A 30 -0.12 14.57 -3.31
CA ILE A 30 -0.82 13.29 -3.21
C ILE A 30 -0.28 12.52 -2.01
N THR A 31 -1.17 11.97 -1.19
CA THR A 31 -0.77 11.13 -0.05
C THR A 31 -0.49 9.69 -0.49
N ALA A 32 0.34 8.97 0.26
CA ALA A 32 0.51 7.52 0.07
C ALA A 32 -0.83 6.79 0.14
N ASP A 33 -1.72 7.25 1.00
CA ASP A 33 -3.09 6.81 1.15
C ASP A 33 -3.91 6.89 -0.14
N ASP A 34 -3.84 8.02 -0.85
CA ASP A 34 -4.52 8.19 -2.14
C ASP A 34 -3.96 7.25 -3.20
N VAL A 35 -2.64 7.05 -3.19
CA VAL A 35 -1.98 6.08 -4.07
C VAL A 35 -2.41 4.65 -3.74
N ILE A 36 -2.55 4.30 -2.46
CA ILE A 36 -3.02 2.97 -2.02
C ILE A 36 -4.45 2.74 -2.50
N ARG A 37 -5.37 3.69 -2.28
CA ARG A 37 -6.76 3.59 -2.75
C ARG A 37 -6.84 3.30 -4.24
N GLU A 38 -6.05 4.06 -5.00
CA GLU A 38 -6.03 3.96 -6.44
C GLU A 38 -5.34 2.67 -6.94
N GLU A 39 -4.27 2.22 -6.29
CA GLU A 39 -3.67 0.91 -6.57
C GLU A 39 -4.65 -0.23 -6.28
N VAL A 40 -5.45 -0.16 -5.20
CA VAL A 40 -6.47 -1.18 -4.88
C VAL A 40 -7.57 -1.18 -5.93
N ARG A 41 -8.12 -0.01 -6.28
CA ARG A 41 -9.23 0.13 -7.24
C ARG A 41 -8.88 -0.41 -8.64
N ARG A 42 -7.63 -0.27 -9.06
CA ARG A 42 -7.18 -0.76 -10.37
C ARG A 42 -7.14 -2.28 -10.49
N LEU A 43 -7.26 -3.02 -9.40
CA LEU A 43 -7.09 -4.48 -9.42
C LEU A 43 -8.40 -5.16 -9.77
N PRO A 44 -8.36 -6.25 -10.57
CA PRO A 44 -9.55 -7.05 -10.80
C PRO A 44 -10.10 -7.60 -9.48
N LEU A 45 -11.43 -7.55 -9.30
CA LEU A 45 -12.09 -8.08 -8.10
C LEU A 45 -11.84 -9.58 -7.89
N SER A 46 -11.49 -10.31 -8.95
CA SER A 46 -11.09 -11.72 -8.87
C SER A 46 -9.73 -11.95 -8.19
N ARG A 47 -8.96 -10.88 -7.94
CA ARG A 47 -7.67 -10.92 -7.27
C ARG A 47 -7.82 -10.46 -5.82
N PRO A 48 -7.70 -11.37 -4.84
CA PRO A 48 -7.70 -10.97 -3.44
C PRO A 48 -6.56 -9.98 -3.13
N VAL A 49 -6.90 -8.91 -2.43
CA VAL A 49 -5.96 -7.88 -1.99
C VAL A 49 -5.97 -7.82 -0.47
N VAL A 50 -4.79 -7.70 0.13
CA VAL A 50 -4.63 -7.39 1.55
C VAL A 50 -3.98 -6.02 1.66
N VAL A 51 -4.60 -5.13 2.42
CA VAL A 51 -4.07 -3.82 2.79
C VAL A 51 -3.66 -3.89 4.25
N ILE A 52 -2.41 -3.50 4.52
CA ILE A 52 -1.84 -3.45 5.86
C ILE A 52 -1.87 -1.98 6.29
N THR A 53 -2.74 -1.64 7.25
CA THR A 53 -2.86 -0.27 7.77
C THR A 53 -3.61 -0.23 9.09
N ASP A 54 -3.20 0.69 9.97
CA ASP A 54 -3.96 1.04 11.19
C ASP A 54 -4.80 2.32 11.01
N ASP A 55 -4.75 2.97 9.85
CA ASP A 55 -5.58 4.14 9.54
C ASP A 55 -7.03 3.72 9.25
N GLN A 56 -7.96 4.15 10.10
CA GLN A 56 -9.38 3.78 9.97
C GLN A 56 -10.07 4.36 8.73
N ALA A 57 -9.64 5.50 8.20
CA ALA A 57 -10.19 6.06 6.98
C ALA A 57 -9.83 5.15 5.80
N ILE A 58 -8.57 4.74 5.69
CA ILE A 58 -8.12 3.82 4.63
C ILE A 58 -8.83 2.48 4.73
N GLN A 59 -8.98 1.95 5.95
CA GLN A 59 -9.70 0.69 6.13
C GLN A 59 -11.12 0.74 5.60
N ARG A 60 -11.85 1.85 5.82
CA ARG A 60 -13.22 1.99 5.30
C ARG A 60 -13.22 2.03 3.78
N ASP A 61 -12.36 2.84 3.20
CA ASP A 61 -12.32 3.08 1.77
C ASP A 61 -11.95 1.79 1.00
N VAL A 62 -10.86 1.13 1.39
CA VAL A 62 -10.39 -0.06 0.65
C VAL A 62 -11.21 -1.31 0.92
N ARG A 63 -11.92 -1.41 2.06
CA ARG A 63 -12.93 -2.46 2.28
C ARG A 63 -14.09 -2.32 1.30
N SER A 64 -14.51 -1.10 0.98
CA SER A 64 -15.59 -0.87 0.00
C SER A 64 -15.19 -1.32 -1.40
N GLU A 65 -13.89 -1.33 -1.71
CA GLU A 65 -13.29 -1.81 -2.96
C GLU A 65 -12.96 -3.33 -2.93
N GLY A 66 -13.37 -4.05 -1.86
CA GLY A 66 -13.20 -5.50 -1.73
C GLY A 66 -11.87 -5.97 -1.11
N ALA A 67 -11.07 -5.06 -0.55
CA ALA A 67 -9.81 -5.43 0.09
C ALA A 67 -10.00 -6.03 1.50
N ASN A 68 -9.13 -6.97 1.84
CA ASN A 68 -8.98 -7.49 3.20
C ASN A 68 -8.02 -6.60 3.99
N ILE A 69 -8.26 -6.44 5.28
CA ILE A 69 -7.47 -5.56 6.15
C ILE A 69 -6.67 -6.38 7.14
N VAL A 70 -5.40 -6.02 7.32
CA VAL A 70 -4.54 -6.50 8.40
C VAL A 70 -3.96 -5.29 9.14
N SER A 71 -3.98 -5.30 10.47
CA SER A 71 -3.32 -4.26 11.27
C SER A 71 -1.79 -4.36 11.12
N SER A 72 -1.08 -3.23 11.21
CA SER A 72 0.38 -3.24 11.11
C SER A 72 1.01 -4.05 12.24
N ALA A 73 0.41 -4.02 13.44
CA ALA A 73 0.86 -4.81 14.59
C ALA A 73 0.83 -6.33 14.31
N HIS A 74 -0.29 -6.85 13.81
CA HIS A 74 -0.40 -8.26 13.47
C HIS A 74 0.55 -8.66 12.33
N PHE A 75 0.67 -7.81 11.30
CA PHE A 75 1.62 -8.07 10.22
C PHE A 75 3.07 -8.12 10.73
N SER A 76 3.43 -7.23 11.65
CA SER A 76 4.75 -7.22 12.28
C SER A 76 5.04 -8.53 13.04
N GLN A 77 4.04 -9.12 13.71
CA GLN A 77 4.23 -10.39 14.42
C GLN A 77 4.57 -11.54 13.45
N VAL A 78 3.92 -11.57 12.28
CA VAL A 78 4.18 -12.59 11.25
C VAL A 78 5.54 -12.38 10.58
N LEU A 79 6.00 -11.13 10.42
CA LEU A 79 7.29 -10.86 9.79
C LEU A 79 8.50 -11.28 10.65
N TYR A 80 8.34 -11.30 11.98
CA TYR A 80 9.42 -11.60 12.93
C TYR A 80 9.27 -12.97 13.61
N SER A 81 8.35 -13.81 13.16
CA SER A 81 8.22 -15.22 13.57
C SER A 81 9.15 -16.12 12.77
#